data_AF-A0AAX6ND45-F1
#
_entry.id   AF-A0AAX6ND45-F1
#
_cell.length_a   1.000
_cell.length_b   1.000
_cell.length_c   1.000
_cell.angle_alpha   90.00
_cell.angle_beta   90.00
_cell.angle_gamma   90.00
#
_symmetry.space_group_name_H-M   'P 1'
#
loop_
_entity.id
_entity.type
_entity.pdbx_description
1 polymer ?
#
loop_
_entity_poly.entity_id
_entity_poly.type
_entity_poly.pdbx_seq_one_letter_code
_entity_poly.pdbx_strand_id
1 'polypeptide(L)'
;MFRQPKFYVLGVLLIAFFGPWYSDFGGDVSGFSVPWFEGKPFLFILYLSPFFAIRSILLMHKGKDPHLNYPFAAIPTLYFLFFMHYPDGVIMIATYSYPWGWITFILCVIMVLQSISILKIFFKEKKDSIQKAYKKL
;
A
#
# COMPACT_ATOMS: atom_id res chain seq x y z
N MET A 1 -5.49 16.61 -15.18
CA MET A 1 -5.92 15.55 -14.25
C MET A 1 -4.81 14.55 -13.96
N PHE A 2 -4.16 13.96 -14.96
CA PHE A 2 -3.00 13.04 -14.82
C PHE A 2 -1.69 13.66 -14.29
N ARG A 3 -1.66 14.93 -13.91
CA ARG A 3 -0.42 15.62 -13.47
C ARG A 3 -0.17 15.54 -11.96
N GLN A 4 -1.00 14.83 -11.20
CA GLN A 4 -0.80 14.66 -9.77
C GLN A 4 0.23 13.54 -9.51
N PRO A 5 1.31 13.79 -8.74
CA PRO A 5 2.31 12.76 -8.42
C PRO A 5 1.69 11.47 -7.85
N LYS A 6 0.64 11.61 -7.02
CA LYS A 6 -0.13 10.49 -6.47
C LYS A 6 -0.65 9.52 -7.55
N PHE A 7 -1.08 10.02 -8.71
CA PHE A 7 -1.59 9.20 -9.80
C PHE A 7 -0.49 8.28 -10.36
N TYR A 8 0.69 8.85 -10.64
CA TYR A 8 1.83 8.08 -11.12
C TYR A 8 2.31 7.07 -10.08
N VAL A 9 2.38 7.46 -8.81
CA VAL A 9 2.76 6.55 -7.72
C VAL A 9 1.83 5.34 -7.67
N LEU A 10 0.51 5.53 -7.77
CA LEU A 10 -0.44 4.41 -7.81
C LEU A 10 -0.33 3.56 -9.07
N GLY A 11 -0.09 4.18 -10.23
CA GLY A 11 0.11 3.45 -11.48
C GLY A 11 1.34 2.56 -11.42
N VAL A 12 2.48 3.10 -10.97
CA VAL A 12 3.72 2.33 -10.79
C VAL A 12 3.54 1.29 -9.69
N LEU A 13 2.80 1.58 -8.61
CA LEU A 13 2.47 0.61 -7.57
C LEU A 13 1.75 -0.60 -8.16
N LEU A 14 0.73 -0.38 -9.00
CA LEU A 14 -0.01 -1.49 -9.63
C LEU A 14 0.92 -2.32 -10.52
N ILE A 15 1.71 -1.68 -11.39
CA ILE A 15 2.66 -2.39 -12.26
C ILE A 15 3.66 -3.21 -11.43
N ALA A 16 4.23 -2.60 -10.39
CA ALA A 16 5.20 -3.27 -9.53
C ALA A 16 4.57 -4.39 -8.67
N PHE A 17 3.31 -4.25 -8.27
CA PHE A 17 2.58 -5.26 -7.51
C PHE A 17 2.36 -6.54 -8.32
N PHE A 18 2.04 -6.42 -9.60
CA PHE A 18 1.87 -7.56 -10.52
C PHE A 18 3.18 -8.04 -11.14
N GLY A 19 4.28 -7.31 -10.96
CA GLY A 19 5.61 -7.71 -11.40
C GLY A 19 6.22 -8.82 -10.51
N PRO A 20 7.31 -9.45 -10.96
CA PRO A 20 7.99 -10.51 -10.22
C PRO A 20 8.68 -9.94 -8.97
N TRP A 21 8.23 -10.37 -7.80
CA TRP A 21 8.80 -10.03 -6.49
C TRP A 21 9.92 -10.99 -6.09
N TYR A 22 9.84 -12.25 -6.53
CA TYR A 22 10.88 -13.25 -6.33
C TYR A 22 10.69 -14.46 -7.25
N SER A 23 11.71 -15.31 -7.30
CA SER A 23 11.65 -16.59 -7.99
C SER A 23 11.56 -17.71 -6.95
N ASP A 24 10.59 -18.60 -7.12
CA ASP A 24 10.46 -19.81 -6.32
C ASP A 24 10.41 -21.04 -7.24
N PHE A 25 11.26 -22.02 -6.96
CA PHE A 25 11.46 -23.24 -7.78
C PHE A 25 11.52 -23.01 -9.31
N GLY A 26 12.05 -21.87 -9.75
CA GLY A 26 12.17 -21.51 -11.17
C GLY A 26 10.96 -20.78 -11.77
N GLY A 27 9.94 -20.43 -10.98
CA GLY A 27 8.79 -19.63 -11.38
C GLY A 27 8.75 -18.27 -10.67
N ASP A 28 8.37 -17.22 -11.39
CA ASP A 28 8.25 -15.87 -10.85
C ASP A 28 6.95 -15.69 -10.05
N VAL A 29 7.08 -15.22 -8.81
CA VAL A 29 5.96 -14.91 -7.92
C VAL A 29 5.80 -13.40 -7.80
N SER A 30 4.57 -12.90 -7.94
CA SER A 30 4.20 -11.49 -7.81
C SER A 30 3.41 -11.25 -6.53
N GLY A 31 3.22 -9.99 -6.14
CA GLY A 31 2.32 -9.65 -5.02
C GLY A 31 0.90 -10.19 -5.17
N PHE A 32 0.46 -10.46 -6.41
CA PHE A 32 -0.82 -11.09 -6.68
C PHE A 32 -0.81 -12.61 -6.48
N SER A 33 0.25 -13.31 -6.89
CA SER A 33 0.32 -14.78 -6.78
C SER A 33 0.85 -15.27 -5.44
N VAL A 34 1.55 -14.43 -4.66
CA VAL A 34 2.07 -14.76 -3.32
C VAL A 34 1.05 -15.43 -2.41
N PRO A 35 -0.19 -14.90 -2.20
CA PRO A 35 -1.12 -15.49 -1.24
C PRO A 35 -1.54 -16.92 -1.61
N TRP A 36 -1.67 -17.20 -2.90
CA TRP A 36 -1.99 -18.53 -3.41
C TRP A 36 -0.81 -19.47 -3.27
N PHE A 37 0.39 -18.97 -3.57
CA PHE A 37 1.62 -19.73 -3.51
C PHE A 37 1.94 -20.17 -2.06
N GLU A 38 1.89 -19.25 -1.11
CA GLU A 38 2.16 -19.52 0.30
C GLU A 38 1.03 -20.29 1.00
N GLY A 39 -0.19 -20.31 0.42
CA GLY A 39 -1.35 -21.02 0.96
C GLY A 39 -1.86 -20.48 2.31
N LYS A 40 -1.39 -19.31 2.75
CA LYS A 40 -1.72 -18.73 4.06
C LYS A 40 -2.92 -17.76 3.96
N PRO A 41 -4.03 -18.00 4.66
CA PRO A 41 -5.25 -17.18 4.55
C PRO A 41 -5.06 -15.69 4.86
N PHE A 42 -4.17 -15.35 5.80
CA PHE A 42 -3.95 -13.95 6.17
C PHE A 42 -3.25 -13.14 5.06
N LEU A 43 -2.56 -13.79 4.13
CA LEU A 43 -1.88 -13.13 3.02
C LEU A 43 -2.84 -12.56 1.98
N PHE A 44 -4.09 -13.03 1.92
CA PHE A 44 -5.11 -12.48 1.03
C PHE A 44 -5.44 -11.01 1.33
N ILE A 45 -5.01 -10.49 2.49
CA ILE A 45 -5.04 -9.06 2.79
C ILE A 45 -4.27 -8.22 1.75
N LEU A 46 -3.24 -8.79 1.08
CA LEU A 46 -2.49 -8.15 0.00
C LEU A 46 -3.40 -7.63 -1.12
N TYR A 47 -4.55 -8.26 -1.37
CA TYR A 47 -5.47 -7.85 -2.44
C TYR A 47 -6.22 -6.55 -2.15
N LEU A 48 -6.19 -6.10 -0.90
CA LEU A 48 -6.68 -4.77 -0.56
C LEU A 48 -5.81 -3.68 -1.21
N SER A 49 -4.51 -3.90 -1.39
CA SER A 49 -3.62 -2.91 -2.01
C SER A 49 -4.01 -2.53 -3.44
N PRO A 50 -4.11 -3.46 -4.42
CA PRO A 50 -4.55 -3.11 -5.76
C PRO A 50 -6.01 -2.61 -5.79
N PHE A 51 -6.88 -3.11 -4.92
CA PHE A 51 -8.26 -2.61 -4.80
C PHE A 51 -8.30 -1.12 -4.41
N PHE A 52 -7.61 -0.73 -3.35
CA PHE A 52 -7.55 0.66 -2.90
C PHE A 52 -6.78 1.56 -3.88
N ALA A 53 -5.78 1.03 -4.59
CA ALA A 53 -5.07 1.76 -5.64
C ALA A 53 -6.00 2.09 -6.81
N ILE A 54 -6.74 1.10 -7.33
CA ILE A 54 -7.71 1.30 -8.41
C ILE A 54 -8.80 2.28 -7.97
N ARG A 55 -9.35 2.11 -6.75
CA ARG A 55 -10.36 3.03 -6.21
C ARG A 55 -9.84 4.46 -6.11
N SER A 56 -8.59 4.64 -5.69
CA SER A 56 -7.94 5.96 -5.60
C SER A 56 -7.74 6.60 -6.97
N ILE A 57 -7.31 5.82 -7.97
CA ILE A 57 -7.20 6.25 -9.37
C ILE A 57 -8.57 6.71 -9.89
N LEU A 58 -9.63 5.93 -9.65
CA LEU A 58 -10.99 6.27 -10.06
C LEU A 58 -11.51 7.55 -9.39
N LEU A 59 -11.20 7.78 -8.11
CA LEU A 59 -11.54 9.02 -7.42
C LEU A 59 -10.82 10.22 -8.04
N MET A 60 -9.52 10.10 -8.30
CA MET A 60 -8.74 11.15 -8.97
C MET A 60 -9.26 11.43 -10.38
N HIS A 61 -9.71 10.40 -11.11
CA HIS A 61 -10.33 10.56 -12.42
C HIS A 61 -11.66 11.34 -12.34
N LYS A 62 -12.36 11.28 -11.21
CA LYS A 62 -13.57 12.07 -10.95
C LYS A 62 -13.26 13.46 -10.34
N GLY A 63 -12.00 13.88 -10.32
CA GLY A 63 -11.57 15.15 -9.72
C GLY A 63 -11.60 15.19 -8.19
N LYS A 64 -11.69 14.04 -7.52
CA LYS A 64 -11.72 13.93 -6.05
C LYS A 64 -10.34 13.54 -5.51
N ASP A 65 -9.93 14.08 -4.36
CA ASP A 65 -8.70 13.64 -3.70
C ASP A 65 -8.91 12.23 -3.08
N PRO A 66 -8.00 11.28 -3.34
CA PRO A 66 -8.11 9.92 -2.81
C PRO A 66 -7.83 9.82 -1.30
N HIS A 67 -7.40 10.90 -0.62
CA HIS A 67 -7.01 11.05 0.79
C HIS A 67 -6.90 9.75 1.61
N LEU A 68 -8.03 9.14 1.98
CA LEU A 68 -8.07 7.96 2.84
C LEU A 68 -7.68 6.67 2.10
N ASN A 69 -8.06 6.50 0.84
CA ASN A 69 -7.77 5.29 0.06
C ASN A 69 -6.29 5.19 -0.34
N TYR A 70 -5.59 6.33 -0.44
CA TYR A 70 -4.17 6.36 -0.82
C TYR A 70 -3.26 5.60 0.17
N PRO A 71 -3.28 5.86 1.50
CA PRO A 71 -2.52 5.05 2.45
C PRO A 71 -3.03 3.61 2.55
N PHE A 72 -4.32 3.35 2.36
CA PHE A 72 -4.85 1.98 2.37
C PHE A 72 -4.39 1.12 1.19
N ALA A 73 -3.94 1.73 0.09
CA ALA A 73 -3.28 1.02 -0.99
C ALA A 73 -1.85 0.57 -0.61
N ALA A 74 -1.22 1.20 0.37
CA ALA A 74 0.16 0.92 0.78
C ALA A 74 0.27 -0.01 2.00
N ILE A 75 -0.62 0.14 2.99
CA ILE A 75 -0.55 -0.57 4.27
C ILE A 75 -0.55 -2.10 4.13
N PRO A 76 -1.44 -2.74 3.34
CA PRO A 76 -1.46 -4.20 3.24
C PRO A 76 -0.15 -4.77 2.69
N THR A 77 0.43 -4.14 1.67
CA THR A 77 1.74 -4.53 1.13
C THR A 77 2.87 -4.33 2.13
N LEU A 78 2.91 -3.22 2.88
CA LEU A 78 3.94 -3.01 3.91
C LEU A 78 3.82 -4.02 5.05
N TYR A 79 2.59 -4.32 5.48
CA TYR A 79 2.32 -5.34 6.48
C TYR A 79 2.87 -6.70 6.02
N PHE A 80 2.56 -7.10 4.79
CA PHE A 80 3.10 -8.32 4.20
C PHE A 80 4.64 -8.31 4.19
N LEU A 81 5.25 -7.28 3.60
CA LEU A 81 6.70 -7.21 3.47
C LEU A 81 7.39 -7.24 4.83
N PHE A 82 6.84 -6.57 5.84
CA PHE A 82 7.38 -6.63 7.20
C PHE A 82 7.29 -8.04 7.80
N PHE A 83 6.17 -8.75 7.61
CA PHE A 83 6.02 -10.13 8.06
C PHE A 83 7.00 -11.09 7.40
N MET A 84 7.32 -10.87 6.12
CA MET A 84 8.33 -11.66 5.41
C MET A 84 9.76 -11.44 5.93
N HIS A 85 10.02 -10.37 6.71
CA HIS A 85 11.34 -10.03 7.26
C HIS A 85 11.52 -10.42 8.74
N TYR A 86 10.53 -11.06 9.40
CA TYR A 86 10.64 -11.52 10.79
C TYR A 86 11.56 -12.77 10.89
N PRO A 87 12.24 -13.03 12.03
CA PRO A 87 13.62 -13.53 12.09
C PRO A 87 13.88 -15.00 11.73
N ASP A 88 12.87 -15.80 11.39
CA ASP A 88 13.12 -17.06 10.66
C ASP A 88 13.44 -16.80 9.16
N GLY A 89 13.28 -15.54 8.70
CA GLY A 89 13.34 -15.09 7.31
C GLY A 89 14.70 -14.54 6.81
N VAL A 90 15.82 -14.74 7.52
CA VAL A 90 17.14 -14.34 6.98
C VAL A 90 17.49 -15.10 5.68
N ILE A 91 16.96 -16.31 5.52
CA ILE A 91 17.06 -17.11 4.28
C ILE A 91 16.11 -16.57 3.18
N MET A 92 15.03 -15.88 3.55
CA MET A 92 14.08 -15.29 2.60
C MET A 92 14.57 -13.99 1.98
N ILE A 93 15.31 -13.13 2.68
CA ILE A 93 15.76 -11.85 2.09
C ILE A 93 16.61 -12.07 0.82
N ALA A 94 17.41 -13.14 0.77
CA ALA A 94 18.22 -13.49 -0.39
C ALA A 94 17.41 -14.09 -1.56
N THR A 95 16.34 -14.85 -1.27
CA THR A 95 15.43 -15.41 -2.30
C THR A 95 14.49 -14.33 -2.85
N TYR A 96 14.24 -13.25 -2.11
CA TYR A 96 13.29 -12.17 -2.43
C TYR A 96 13.95 -10.93 -3.04
N SER A 97 14.98 -11.14 -3.86
CA SER A 97 15.89 -10.09 -4.35
C SER A 97 15.45 -9.41 -5.67
N TYR A 98 14.20 -9.56 -6.12
CA TYR A 98 13.80 -8.93 -7.38
C TYR A 98 13.51 -7.43 -7.22
N PRO A 99 13.90 -6.59 -8.20
CA PRO A 99 13.69 -5.15 -8.15
C PRO A 99 12.24 -4.71 -7.89
N TRP A 100 11.24 -5.46 -8.38
CA TRP A 100 9.83 -5.05 -8.25
C TRP A 100 9.30 -5.14 -6.82
N GLY A 101 9.76 -6.10 -6.02
CA GLY A 101 9.43 -6.17 -4.60
C GLY A 101 9.93 -4.94 -3.85
N TRP A 102 11.18 -4.54 -4.10
CA TRP A 102 11.79 -3.34 -3.53
C TRP A 102 11.14 -2.04 -4.02
N ILE A 103 10.83 -1.94 -5.31
CA ILE A 103 10.10 -0.79 -5.86
C ILE A 103 8.74 -0.66 -5.17
N THR A 104 8.02 -1.77 -5.03
CA THR A 104 6.73 -1.79 -4.34
C THR A 104 6.87 -1.31 -2.89
N PHE A 105 7.87 -1.82 -2.16
CA PHE A 105 8.17 -1.37 -0.80
C PHE A 105 8.39 0.15 -0.71
N ILE A 106 9.29 0.68 -1.54
CA ILE A 106 9.64 2.10 -1.56
C ILE A 106 8.42 2.97 -1.87
N LEU A 107 7.62 2.58 -2.86
CA LEU A 107 6.38 3.30 -3.21
C LEU A 107 5.40 3.30 -2.04
N CYS A 108 5.20 2.16 -1.39
CA CYS A 108 4.31 2.10 -0.23
C CYS A 108 4.80 2.98 0.94
N VAL A 109 6.10 3.01 1.22
CA VAL A 109 6.67 3.92 2.23
C VAL A 109 6.41 5.38 1.86
N ILE A 110 6.70 5.78 0.61
CA ILE A 110 6.43 7.15 0.12
C ILE A 110 4.95 7.52 0.31
N MET A 111 4.04 6.61 -0.05
CA MET A 111 2.61 6.84 0.07
C MET A 111 2.16 7.06 1.52
N VAL A 112 2.68 6.26 2.46
CA VAL A 112 2.40 6.43 3.88
C VAL A 112 2.95 7.77 4.37
N LEU A 113 4.21 8.09 4.07
CA LEU A 113 4.84 9.35 4.49
C LEU A 113 4.08 10.58 3.97
N GLN A 114 3.67 10.57 2.70
CA GLN A 114 2.84 11.63 2.12
C GLN A 114 1.47 11.76 2.81
N SER A 115 0.96 10.65 3.36
CA SER A 115 -0.34 10.62 4.04
C SER A 115 -0.27 11.10 5.49
N ILE A 116 0.89 11.04 6.16
CA ILE A 116 1.05 11.46 7.57
C ILE A 116 0.66 12.93 7.76
N SER A 117 1.10 13.82 6.86
CA SER A 117 0.78 15.25 6.92
C SER A 117 -0.73 15.50 6.84
N ILE A 118 -1.42 14.72 6.01
CA ILE A 118 -2.88 14.82 5.80
C ILE A 118 -3.63 14.23 7.00
N LEU A 119 -3.18 13.10 7.54
CA LEU A 119 -3.77 12.48 8.73
C LEU A 119 -3.69 13.42 9.94
N LYS A 120 -2.56 14.09 10.14
CA LYS A 120 -2.41 15.09 11.21
C LYS A 120 -3.45 16.22 11.12
N ILE A 121 -3.71 16.73 9.91
CA ILE A 121 -4.72 17.77 9.67
C ILE A 121 -6.12 17.22 9.97
N PHE A 122 -6.45 16.06 9.43
CA PHE A 122 -7.76 15.43 9.63
C PHE A 122 -8.07 15.16 11.10
N PHE A 123 -7.11 14.62 11.86
CA PHE A 123 -7.30 14.37 13.29
C PHE A 123 -7.43 15.67 14.10
N LYS A 124 -6.72 16.74 13.71
CA LYS A 124 -6.85 18.06 14.33
C LYS A 124 -8.25 18.64 14.11
N GLU A 125 -8.73 18.65 12.87
CA GLU A 125 -10.08 19.15 12.54
C GLU A 125 -11.18 18.37 13.26
N LYS A 126 -11.07 17.04 13.30
CA LYS A 126 -12.04 16.19 14.00
C LYS A 126 -12.04 16.45 15.52
N LYS A 127 -10.86 16.64 16.12
CA LYS A 127 -10.73 17.01 17.55
C LYS A 127 -11.39 18.36 17.84
N ASP A 128 -11.17 19.36 17.00
CA ASP A 128 -11.75 20.70 17.17
C ASP A 128 -13.28 20.68 17.02
N SER A 129 -13.80 19.87 16.10
CA SER A 129 -15.25 19.67 15.91
C SER A 129 -15.90 19.02 17.15
N ILE A 130 -15.28 17.97 17.70
CA ILE A 130 -15.76 17.30 18.91
C ILE A 130 -15.74 18.25 20.10
N GLN A 131 -14.67 19.02 20.29
CA GLN A 131 -14.60 20.01 21.38
C GLN A 131 -15.66 21.10 21.28
N LYS A 132 -16.00 21.56 20.07
CA LYS A 132 -17.11 22.50 19.86
C LYS A 132 -18.48 21.90 20.18
N ALA A 133 -18.68 20.61 19.91
CA ALA A 133 -19.93 19.91 20.25
C ALA A 133 -20.09 19.77 21.77
N TYR A 134 -19.01 19.43 22.49
CA TYR A 134 -19.03 19.32 23.95
C TYR A 134 -19.25 20.66 24.66
N LYS A 135 -18.79 21.79 24.11
CA LYS A 135 -19.03 23.13 24.69
C LYS A 135 -20.47 23.64 24.53
N LYS A 136 -21.30 22.96 23.73
CA LYS A 136 -22.72 23.31 23.51
C LYS A 136 -23.69 22.48 24.34
N LEU A 137 -23.18 21.50 25.10
CA LEU A 137 -23.91 20.72 26.10
C LEU A 137 -23.63 21.31 27.49
#